data_AF-A0A3D4QUD0-F1
#
_entry.id   AF-A0A3D4QUD0-F1
#
_cell.length_a   1.000
_cell.length_b   1.000
_cell.length_c   1.000
_cell.angle_alpha   90.00
_cell.angle_beta   90.00
_cell.angle_gamma   90.00
#
_symmetry.space_group_name_H-M   'P 1'
#
loop_
_entity.id
_entity.type
_entity.pdbx_description
1 polymer ?
#
loop_
_entity_poly.entity_id
_entity_poly.type
_entity_poly.pdbx_seq_one_letter_code
_entity_poly.pdbx_strand_id
1 'polypeptide(L)' 'MHPEKRKDIYGDFGVVIESFEIWRSIALLDYDFFNKDAIDFGDIKMISIDRLLFSRVSAMEVQKCLDDLKMIKEYYYK' A
#
# COMPACT_ATOMS: atom_id res chain seq x y z
N MET A 1 -17.11 -10.24 -13.41
CA MET A 1 -16.13 -9.19 -13.01
C MET A 1 -16.29 -8.03 -13.98
N HIS A 2 -16.35 -6.79 -13.48
CA HIS A 2 -16.53 -5.53 -14.23
C HIS A 2 -15.20 -5.09 -14.89
N PRO A 3 -14.96 -5.39 -16.19
CA PRO A 3 -13.68 -5.08 -16.83
C PRO A 3 -13.41 -3.57 -16.92
N GLU A 4 -14.48 -2.77 -16.98
CA GLU A 4 -14.48 -1.31 -17.02
C GLU A 4 -14.02 -0.66 -15.72
N LYS A 5 -14.03 -1.40 -14.61
CA LYS A 5 -13.64 -0.90 -13.29
C LYS A 5 -12.19 -1.20 -12.92
N ARG A 6 -11.42 -1.79 -13.84
CA ARG A 6 -10.00 -2.08 -13.63
C ARG A 6 -9.19 -0.79 -13.63
N LYS A 7 -8.25 -0.69 -12.69
CA LYS A 7 -7.21 0.34 -12.66
C LYS A 7 -5.84 -0.31 -12.74
N ASP A 8 -4.93 0.39 -13.39
CA ASP A 8 -3.50 0.14 -13.34
C ASP A 8 -2.86 1.44 -12.89
N ILE A 9 -2.22 1.41 -11.73
CA ILE A 9 -1.46 2.53 -11.20
C ILE A 9 -0.04 2.01 -10.97
N TYR A 10 0.89 2.47 -11.80
CA TYR A 10 2.31 2.11 -11.69
C TYR A 10 2.60 0.59 -11.69
N GLY A 11 1.79 -0.20 -12.43
CA GLY A 11 1.93 -1.65 -12.52
C GLY A 11 1.16 -2.42 -11.42
N ASP A 12 0.55 -1.70 -10.48
CA ASP A 12 -0.40 -2.28 -9.53
C ASP A 12 -1.77 -2.39 -10.17
N PHE A 13 -2.24 -3.61 -10.36
CA PHE A 13 -3.57 -3.87 -10.89
C PHE A 13 -4.61 -3.87 -9.77
N GLY A 14 -5.65 -3.06 -9.93
CA GLY A 14 -6.76 -2.97 -8.99
C GLY A 14 -8.11 -2.93 -9.66
N VAL A 15 -9.16 -2.93 -8.84
CA VAL A 15 -10.54 -2.71 -9.24
C VAL A 15 -11.15 -1.66 -8.32
N VAL A 16 -11.87 -0.70 -8.90
CA VAL A 16 -12.66 0.27 -8.13
C VAL A 16 -14.07 -0.27 -7.96
N ILE A 17 -14.54 -0.39 -6.72
CA ILE A 17 -15.91 -0.77 -6.39
C ILE A 17 -16.52 0.39 -5.60
N GLU A 18 -17.43 1.13 -6.24
CA GLU A 18 -18.03 2.34 -5.68
C GLU A 18 -16.95 3.35 -5.22
N SER A 19 -16.84 3.63 -3.92
CA SER A 19 -15.83 4.51 -3.33
C SER A 19 -14.56 3.79 -2.87
N PHE A 20 -14.49 2.46 -3.01
CA PHE A 20 -13.37 1.66 -2.56
C PHE A 20 -12.45 1.25 -3.72
N GLU A 21 -11.15 1.22 -3.46
CA GLU A 21 -10.16 0.68 -4.38
C GLU A 21 -9.57 -0.60 -3.78
N ILE A 22 -9.66 -1.69 -4.55
CA ILE A 22 -9.12 -3.00 -4.17
C ILE A 22 -7.94 -3.28 -5.10
N TRP A 23 -6.74 -3.32 -4.54
CA TRP A 23 -5.49 -3.49 -5.28
C TRP A 23 -4.96 -4.91 -5.14
N ARG A 24 -4.46 -5.53 -6.21
CA ARG A 24 -3.77 -6.83 -6.12
C ARG A 24 -2.38 -6.71 -5.49
N SER A 25 -1.74 -5.56 -5.67
CA SER A 25 -0.44 -5.20 -5.13
C SER A 25 -0.40 -3.70 -4.84
N ILE A 26 0.54 -3.26 -4.00
CA ILE A 26 0.83 -1.86 -3.74
C ILE A 26 2.34 -1.68 -3.88
N ALA A 27 2.78 -0.82 -4.79
CA ALA A 27 4.17 -0.65 -5.17
C ALA A 27 4.84 -1.98 -5.57
N LEU A 28 4.15 -2.80 -6.38
CA LEU A 28 4.59 -4.15 -6.81
C LEU A 28 4.69 -5.19 -5.67
N LEU A 29 4.29 -4.85 -4.44
CA LEU A 29 4.26 -5.76 -3.30
C LEU A 29 2.85 -6.32 -3.13
N ASP A 30 2.72 -7.64 -3.07
CA ASP A 30 1.44 -8.32 -2.93
C ASP A 30 0.99 -8.46 -1.46
N TYR A 31 -0.21 -9.00 -1.26
CA TYR A 31 -0.73 -9.24 0.07
C TYR A 31 0.07 -10.26 0.88
N ASP A 32 0.79 -11.19 0.26
CA ASP A 32 1.62 -12.16 0.98
C ASP A 32 2.80 -11.46 1.64
N PHE A 33 3.39 -10.46 0.96
CA PHE A 33 4.39 -9.58 1.55
C PHE A 33 3.84 -8.86 2.79
N PHE A 34 2.64 -8.28 2.72
CA PHE A 34 2.03 -7.54 3.83
C PHE A 34 1.50 -8.43 4.97
N ASN A 35 1.01 -9.63 4.65
CA ASN A 35 0.45 -10.58 5.62
C ASN A 35 1.51 -11.23 6.50
N LYS A 36 2.78 -11.20 6.11
CA LYS A 36 3.84 -11.82 6.90
C LYS A 36 3.94 -11.13 8.27
N ASP A 37 3.77 -11.93 9.32
CA ASP A 37 3.73 -11.50 10.73
C ASP A 37 2.54 -10.57 11.08
N ALA A 38 1.50 -10.51 10.22
CA ALA A 38 0.30 -9.73 10.51
C ALA A 38 -0.53 -10.37 11.63
N ILE A 39 -1.09 -9.53 12.51
CA ILE A 39 -1.97 -9.96 13.60
C ILE A 39 -3.41 -9.91 13.09
N ASP A 40 -4.12 -11.02 13.20
CA ASP A 40 -5.51 -11.15 12.78
C ASP A 40 -6.46 -10.80 13.93
N PHE A 41 -7.34 -9.82 13.71
CA PHE A 41 -8.39 -9.40 14.64
C PHE A 41 -9.80 -9.78 14.14
N GLY A 42 -9.90 -10.70 13.17
CA GLY A 42 -11.13 -11.11 12.52
C GLY A 42 -11.46 -10.22 11.32
N ASP A 43 -12.05 -9.06 11.58
CA ASP A 43 -12.50 -8.15 10.51
C ASP A 43 -11.35 -7.36 9.89
N ILE A 44 -10.24 -7.22 10.60
CA ILE A 44 -9.05 -6.48 10.17
C ILE A 44 -7.78 -7.27 10.46
N LYS A 45 -6.76 -7.03 9.64
CA LYS A 45 -5.38 -7.48 9.91
C LYS A 45 -4.50 -6.28 10.16
N MET A 46 -3.75 -6.33 11.25
CA MET A 46 -2.76 -5.31 11.57
C MET A 46 -1.41 -5.77 11.01
N ILE A 47 -0.88 -5.01 10.05
CA ILE A 47 0.40 -5.28 9.38
C ILE A 47 1.55 -4.54 10.07
N SER A 48 2.77 -5.03 9.88
CA SER A 48 3.96 -4.33 10.37
C SER A 48 4.14 -2.97 9.68
N ILE A 49 4.44 -1.94 10.48
CA ILE A 49 4.79 -0.61 9.97
C ILE A 49 6.01 -0.64 9.04
N ASP A 50 6.99 -1.52 9.31
CA ASP A 50 8.20 -1.63 8.48
C ASP A 50 7.86 -2.08 7.05
N ARG A 51 6.86 -2.96 6.90
CA ARG A 51 6.38 -3.41 5.58
C ARG A 51 5.70 -2.29 4.82
N LEU A 52 4.90 -1.48 5.53
CA LEU A 52 4.27 -0.31 4.95
C LEU A 52 5.32 0.73 4.52
N LEU A 53 6.32 1.00 5.37
CA LEU A 53 7.43 1.90 5.06
C LEU A 53 8.24 1.41 3.87
N PHE A 54 8.54 0.11 3.81
CA PHE A 54 9.24 -0.50 2.69
C PHE A 54 8.51 -0.22 1.37
N SER A 55 7.18 -0.37 1.33
CA SER A 55 6.38 -0.04 0.14
C SER A 55 6.52 1.42 -0.30
N ARG A 56 6.63 2.36 0.64
CA ARG A 56 6.79 3.79 0.34
C ARG A 56 8.18 4.10 -0.21
N VAL A 57 9.21 3.46 0.34
CA VAL A 57 10.58 3.55 -0.19
C VAL A 57 10.66 2.94 -1.60
N SER A 58 10.02 1.79 -1.83
CA SER A 58 10.01 1.12 -3.14
C SER A 58 9.31 1.91 -4.24
N ALA A 59 8.46 2.88 -3.88
CA ALA A 59 7.77 3.76 -4.83
C ALA A 59 8.12 5.23 -4.60
N MET A 60 9.33 5.54 -4.09
CA MET A 60 9.71 6.91 -3.73
C MET A 60 9.80 7.87 -4.93
N GLU A 61 9.85 7.35 -6.14
CA GLU A 61 9.74 8.11 -7.39
C GLU A 61 8.35 8.71 -7.57
N VAL A 62 7.33 8.16 -6.91
CA VAL A 62 5.98 8.73 -6.82
C VAL A 62 6.00 9.83 -5.76
N GLN A 63 5.73 11.07 -6.17
CA GLN A 63 5.81 12.26 -5.29
C GLN A 63 5.06 12.09 -3.96
N LYS A 64 3.86 11.48 -4.00
CA LYS A 64 3.08 11.19 -2.79
C LYS A 64 3.86 10.31 -1.80
N CYS A 65 4.53 9.26 -2.27
CA CYS A 65 5.30 8.37 -1.42
C CYS A 65 6.53 9.09 -0.83
N LEU A 66 7.19 9.94 -1.62
CA LEU A 66 8.29 10.77 -1.14
C LEU A 66 7.83 11.73 -0.03
N ASP A 67 6.66 12.33 -0.18
CA ASP A 67 6.09 13.25 0.81
C ASP A 67 5.70 12.50 2.11
N ASP A 68 5.11 11.31 1.99
CA ASP A 68 4.86 10.42 3.14
C ASP A 68 6.18 10.12 3.91
N LEU A 69 7.26 9.78 3.19
CA LEU A 69 8.56 9.48 3.79
C LEU A 69 9.19 10.70 4.49
N LYS A 70 9.08 11.89 3.90
CA LYS A 70 9.56 13.14 4.53
C LYS A 70 8.81 13.44 5.82
N MET A 71 7.48 13.29 5.82
CA MET A 71 6.66 13.51 7.01
C MET A 71 7.04 12.56 8.15
N ILE A 72 7.28 11.29 7.83
CA ILE A 72 7.71 10.29 8.82
C ILE A 72 9.08 10.64 9.36
N LYS A 73 10.03 11.04 8.50
CA LYS A 73 11.34 11.54 8.91
C LYS A 73 11.18 12.72 9.87
N GLU A 74 10.39 13.73 9.52
CA GLU A 74 10.16 14.90 10.38
C GLU A 74 9.54 14.54 11.73
N TYR A 75 8.70 13.50 11.80
CA TYR A 75 8.13 13.03 13.06
C TYR A 75 9.18 12.41 13.99
N TYR A 76 10.08 11.57 13.47
CA TYR A 76 11.07 10.86 14.27
C TYR A 76 12.32 11.68 14.62
N TYR A 77 12.70 12.64 13.78
CA TYR A 77 13.87 13.50 13.99
C TYR A 77 13.55 14.82 14.70
N LYS A 78 12.44 14.85 15.44
CA LYS A 78 12.10 15.94 16.37
C LYS A 78 12.80 15.80 17.71
#